data_AF-A0AAU4TVM7-F1
#
_entry.id   AF-A0AAU4TVM7-F1
#
_cell.length_a   1.000
_cell.length_b   1.000
_cell.length_c   1.000
_cell.angle_alpha   90.00
_cell.angle_beta   90.00
_cell.angle_gamma   90.00
#
_symmetry.space_group_name_H-M   'P 1'
#
loop_
_entity.id
_entity.type
_entity.pdbx_description
1 polymer ?
#
loop_
_entity_poly.entity_id
_entity_poly.type
_entity_poly.pdbx_seq_one_letter_code
_entity_poly.pdbx_strand_id
1 'polypeptide(L)'
;MRYSELETDVLQLIVGATEEDVRAFGEETVTRLVRSELFRDAVEDELTDEARAALVTACANILTISAPELHDKLATIYDGILVDDDLDTGILTAVQALAHWHSYLNQNRRGELYELAIRSIEDIDHEVSADLDDFLATPEMAAEYERIRRLLGPGARQERGPLSA
;
A
#
# COMPACT_ATOMS: atom_id res chain seq x y z
N MET A 1 6.47 20.70 -5.51
CA MET A 1 6.61 19.63 -6.54
C MET A 1 5.22 19.33 -7.06
N ARG A 2 5.02 19.24 -8.37
CA ARG A 2 3.70 18.89 -8.93
C ARG A 2 3.45 17.39 -8.84
N TYR A 3 2.18 16.98 -8.80
CA TYR A 3 1.78 15.58 -8.74
C TYR A 3 2.45 14.70 -9.82
N SER A 4 2.43 15.13 -11.09
CA SER A 4 3.08 14.40 -12.19
C SER A 4 4.61 14.26 -12.06
N GLU A 5 5.26 15.23 -11.40
CA GLU A 5 6.70 15.18 -11.14
C GLU A 5 6.99 14.13 -10.06
N LEU A 6 6.13 14.08 -9.03
CA LEU A 6 6.18 13.07 -7.98
C LEU A 6 5.98 11.66 -8.54
N GLU A 7 4.96 11.44 -9.39
CA GLU A 7 4.71 10.14 -10.02
C GLU A 7 5.94 9.66 -10.82
N THR A 8 6.54 10.57 -11.57
CA THR A 8 7.74 10.28 -12.36
C THR A 8 8.93 9.92 -11.48
N ASP A 9 9.15 10.66 -10.38
CA ASP A 9 10.26 10.41 -9.46
C ASP A 9 10.09 9.08 -8.70
N VAL A 10 8.88 8.78 -8.22
CA VAL A 10 8.54 7.50 -7.58
C VAL A 10 8.79 6.33 -8.54
N LEU A 11 8.37 6.46 -9.80
CA LEU A 11 8.64 5.43 -10.81
C LEU A 11 10.16 5.22 -11.00
N GLN A 12 10.94 6.30 -11.08
CA GLN A 12 12.40 6.21 -11.22
C GLN A 12 13.06 5.54 -10.02
N LEU A 13 12.61 5.83 -8.80
CA LEU A 13 13.09 5.18 -7.58
C LEU A 13 12.85 3.66 -7.62
N ILE A 14 11.65 3.22 -8.02
CA ILE A 14 11.31 1.80 -8.11
C ILE A 14 12.10 1.07 -9.19
N VAL A 15 12.32 1.71 -10.34
CA VAL A 15 13.14 1.16 -11.42
C VAL A 15 14.62 1.07 -10.99
N GLY A 16 15.13 2.06 -10.26
CA GLY A 16 16.53 2.13 -9.83
C GLY A 16 16.88 1.28 -8.61
N ALA A 17 15.89 0.90 -7.80
CA ALA A 17 16.09 0.15 -6.57
C ALA A 17 16.50 -1.32 -6.82
N THR A 18 17.20 -1.90 -5.84
CA THR A 18 17.54 -3.33 -5.87
C THR A 18 16.32 -4.20 -5.58
N GLU A 19 16.35 -5.49 -5.94
CA GLU A 19 15.24 -6.42 -5.64
C GLU A 19 14.94 -6.51 -4.13
N GLU A 20 15.97 -6.43 -3.30
CA GLU A 20 15.83 -6.43 -1.84
C GLU A 20 15.13 -5.15 -1.34
N ASP A 21 15.56 -3.99 -1.85
CA ASP A 21 15.00 -2.69 -1.44
C ASP A 21 13.54 -2.54 -1.89
N VAL A 22 13.21 -2.93 -3.14
CA VAL A 22 11.81 -2.89 -3.61
C VAL A 22 10.93 -3.88 -2.85
N ARG A 23 11.47 -5.04 -2.46
CA ARG A 23 10.74 -6.02 -1.64
C ARG A 23 10.45 -5.45 -0.26
N ALA A 24 11.47 -4.92 0.42
CA ALA A 24 11.32 -4.31 1.74
C ALA A 24 10.38 -3.10 1.72
N PHE A 25 10.47 -2.28 0.67
CA PHE A 25 9.55 -1.18 0.42
C PHE A 25 8.10 -1.66 0.28
N GLY A 26 7.88 -2.70 -0.54
CA GLY A 26 6.56 -3.28 -0.76
C GLY A 26 5.94 -3.83 0.52
N GLU A 27 6.71 -4.58 1.30
CA GLU A 27 6.29 -5.14 2.59
C GLU A 27 5.90 -4.07 3.60
N GLU A 28 6.71 -3.01 3.73
CA GLU A 28 6.42 -1.90 4.64
C GLU A 28 5.16 -1.13 4.20
N THR A 29 5.04 -0.86 2.90
CA THR A 29 3.95 -0.05 2.34
C THR A 29 2.62 -0.80 2.37
N VAL A 30 2.58 -2.08 1.98
CA VAL A 30 1.35 -2.87 2.06
C VAL A 30 0.90 -3.03 3.51
N THR A 31 1.82 -3.26 4.45
CA THR A 31 1.50 -3.40 5.89
C THR A 31 0.87 -2.13 6.45
N ARG A 32 1.31 -0.96 5.98
CA ARG A 32 0.71 0.31 6.38
C ARG A 32 -0.71 0.47 5.81
N LEU A 33 -0.91 0.21 4.52
CA LEU A 33 -2.20 0.41 3.84
C LEU A 33 -3.29 -0.54 4.33
N VAL A 34 -2.93 -1.72 4.83
CA VAL A 34 -3.89 -2.75 5.27
C VAL A 34 -4.15 -2.77 6.78
N ARG A 35 -3.76 -1.72 7.53
CA ARG A 35 -3.89 -1.70 9.00
C ARG A 35 -5.34 -1.83 9.45
N SER A 36 -5.62 -2.89 10.21
CA SER A 36 -6.96 -3.28 10.65
C SER A 36 -7.71 -2.25 11.50
N GLU A 37 -6.97 -1.33 12.13
CA GLU A 37 -7.54 -0.26 12.97
C GLU A 37 -8.32 0.76 12.16
N LEU A 38 -8.07 0.85 10.85
CA LEU A 38 -8.75 1.76 9.92
C LEU A 38 -10.19 1.31 9.61
N PHE A 39 -10.54 0.05 9.84
CA PHE A 39 -11.81 -0.52 9.36
C PHE A 39 -12.88 -0.63 10.46
N ARG A 40 -12.57 -0.36 11.73
CA ARG A 40 -13.39 -0.80 12.88
C ARG A 40 -14.86 -0.34 12.84
N ASP A 41 -15.14 0.78 12.17
CA ASP A 41 -16.48 1.39 12.14
C ASP A 41 -17.19 1.28 10.76
N ALA A 42 -16.52 0.80 9.70
CA ALA A 42 -17.02 0.83 8.31
C ALA A 42 -17.49 -0.53 7.75
N VAL A 43 -17.16 -1.65 8.40
CA VAL A 43 -17.28 -2.99 7.75
C VAL A 43 -18.61 -3.72 7.95
N GLU A 44 -19.51 -3.23 8.79
CA GLU A 44 -20.71 -4.02 9.15
C GLU A 44 -21.77 -4.03 8.05
N ASP A 45 -21.94 -2.93 7.31
CA ASP A 45 -23.00 -2.80 6.30
C ASP A 45 -22.49 -2.92 4.84
N GLU A 46 -21.17 -2.92 4.64
CA GLU A 46 -20.56 -2.90 3.31
C GLU A 46 -20.04 -4.26 2.83
N LEU A 47 -19.71 -5.15 3.77
CA LEU A 47 -19.21 -6.48 3.48
C LEU A 47 -20.06 -7.54 4.18
N THR A 48 -20.24 -8.67 3.52
CA THR A 48 -20.69 -9.90 4.21
C THR A 48 -19.72 -10.28 5.33
N ASP A 49 -20.23 -11.02 6.32
CA ASP A 49 -19.41 -11.55 7.41
C ASP A 49 -18.20 -12.37 6.92
N GLU A 50 -18.37 -13.11 5.83
CA GLU A 50 -17.33 -13.92 5.23
C GLU A 50 -16.24 -13.06 4.56
N ALA A 51 -16.63 -12.06 3.77
CA ALA A 51 -15.71 -11.09 3.17
C ALA A 51 -14.94 -10.31 4.23
N ARG A 52 -15.63 -9.88 5.30
CA ARG A 52 -14.99 -9.21 6.44
C ARG A 52 -13.94 -10.10 7.11
N ALA A 53 -14.27 -11.37 7.38
CA ALA A 53 -13.32 -12.31 7.96
C ALA A 53 -12.13 -12.59 7.02
N ALA A 54 -12.37 -12.66 5.71
CA ALA A 54 -11.33 -12.81 4.70
C ALA A 54 -10.39 -11.61 4.65
N LEU A 55 -10.92 -10.38 4.67
CA LEU A 55 -10.15 -9.14 4.72
C LEU A 55 -9.27 -9.09 5.98
N VAL A 56 -9.86 -9.28 7.17
CA VAL A 56 -9.11 -9.28 8.43
C VAL A 56 -8.00 -10.32 8.41
N THR A 57 -8.28 -11.53 7.91
CA THR A 57 -7.28 -12.60 7.83
C THR A 57 -6.16 -12.27 6.85
N ALA A 58 -6.49 -11.71 5.68
CA ALA A 58 -5.50 -11.32 4.67
C ALA A 58 -4.58 -10.20 5.21
N CYS A 59 -5.15 -9.17 5.84
CA CYS A 59 -4.40 -8.08 6.45
C CYS A 59 -3.47 -8.57 7.57
N ALA A 60 -3.98 -9.43 8.46
CA ALA A 60 -3.21 -9.97 9.58
C ALA A 60 -2.02 -10.84 9.15
N ASN A 61 -2.10 -11.46 7.98
CA ASN A 61 -1.08 -12.38 7.45
C ASN A 61 -0.36 -11.82 6.22
N ILE A 62 -0.43 -10.52 5.94
CA ILE A 62 -0.03 -9.97 4.63
C ILE A 62 1.42 -10.29 4.22
N LEU A 63 2.32 -10.43 5.19
CA LEU A 63 3.74 -10.75 4.95
C LEU A 63 4.03 -12.26 4.88
N THR A 64 3.09 -13.10 5.32
CA THR A 64 3.27 -14.55 5.45
C THR A 64 2.30 -15.36 4.58
N ILE A 65 1.22 -14.75 4.12
CA ILE A 65 0.21 -15.36 3.25
C ILE A 65 0.82 -15.69 1.88
N SER A 66 0.53 -16.88 1.38
CA SER A 66 0.97 -17.26 0.05
C SER A 66 0.13 -16.56 -1.04
N ALA A 67 0.67 -16.43 -2.25
CA ALA A 67 -0.06 -15.83 -3.36
C ALA A 67 -1.40 -16.54 -3.68
N PRO A 68 -1.48 -17.89 -3.71
CA PRO A 68 -2.75 -18.58 -3.91
C PRO A 68 -3.76 -18.34 -2.79
N GLU A 69 -3.32 -18.37 -1.53
CA GLU A 69 -4.22 -18.08 -0.40
C GLU A 69 -4.73 -16.63 -0.44
N LEU A 70 -3.89 -15.67 -0.82
CA LEU A 70 -4.28 -14.29 -0.98
C LEU A 70 -5.26 -14.11 -2.16
N HIS A 71 -5.08 -14.86 -3.25
CA HIS A 71 -6.02 -14.90 -4.37
C HIS A 71 -7.42 -15.37 -3.91
N ASP A 72 -7.49 -16.48 -3.18
CA ASP A 72 -8.75 -17.01 -2.67
C ASP A 72 -9.43 -16.02 -1.73
N LYS A 73 -8.66 -15.35 -0.86
CA LYS A 73 -9.18 -14.30 0.04
C LYS A 73 -9.73 -13.10 -0.73
N LEU A 74 -9.02 -12.63 -1.76
CA LEU A 74 -9.49 -11.54 -2.61
C LEU A 74 -10.79 -11.90 -3.32
N ALA A 75 -10.91 -13.13 -3.82
CA ALA A 75 -12.16 -13.61 -4.43
C ALA A 75 -13.32 -13.57 -3.42
N THR A 76 -13.12 -14.11 -2.21
CA THR A 76 -14.11 -14.04 -1.13
C THR A 76 -14.50 -12.60 -0.78
N ILE A 77 -13.53 -11.67 -0.77
CA ILE A 77 -13.80 -10.26 -0.47
C ILE A 77 -14.68 -9.65 -1.57
N TYR A 78 -14.29 -9.77 -2.84
CA TYR A 78 -15.04 -9.19 -3.96
C TYR A 78 -16.46 -9.75 -4.07
N ASP A 79 -16.64 -11.06 -3.89
CA ASP A 79 -17.96 -11.71 -3.93
C ASP A 79 -18.88 -11.25 -2.78
N GLY A 80 -18.29 -10.77 -1.68
CA GLY A 80 -19.01 -10.35 -0.49
C GLY A 80 -19.11 -8.84 -0.30
N ILE A 81 -18.78 -8.02 -1.31
CA ILE A 81 -19.10 -6.59 -1.32
C ILE A 81 -20.61 -6.41 -1.51
N LEU A 82 -21.24 -5.61 -0.64
CA LEU A 82 -22.69 -5.39 -0.61
C LEU A 82 -23.12 -4.07 -1.24
N VAL A 83 -22.17 -3.18 -1.55
CA VAL A 83 -22.37 -1.84 -2.09
C VAL A 83 -21.82 -1.74 -3.51
N ASP A 84 -22.53 -1.02 -4.39
CA ASP A 84 -22.14 -0.96 -5.82
C ASP A 84 -21.04 0.08 -6.09
N ASP A 85 -21.11 1.28 -5.51
CA ASP A 85 -20.19 2.41 -5.83
C ASP A 85 -19.81 3.29 -4.60
N ASP A 86 -20.20 2.89 -3.39
CA ASP A 86 -20.03 3.68 -2.15
C ASP A 86 -19.32 2.85 -1.07
N LEU A 87 -18.32 2.08 -1.50
CA LEU A 87 -17.45 1.34 -0.58
C LEU A 87 -16.56 2.35 0.15
N ASP A 88 -16.45 2.20 1.48
CA ASP A 88 -15.58 2.99 2.31
C ASP A 88 -14.17 3.05 1.71
N THR A 89 -13.63 4.26 1.65
CA THR A 89 -12.32 4.53 1.07
C THR A 89 -11.22 3.71 1.74
N GLY A 90 -11.30 3.48 3.05
CA GLY A 90 -10.36 2.65 3.79
C GLY A 90 -10.42 1.19 3.33
N ILE A 91 -11.63 0.62 3.21
CA ILE A 91 -11.81 -0.74 2.68
C ILE A 91 -11.29 -0.84 1.24
N LEU A 92 -11.65 0.12 0.38
CA LEU A 92 -11.21 0.15 -1.00
C LEU A 92 -9.68 0.20 -1.11
N THR A 93 -9.03 1.09 -0.36
CA THR A 93 -7.58 1.22 -0.29
C THR A 93 -6.92 -0.09 0.15
N ALA A 94 -7.44 -0.74 1.19
CA ALA A 94 -6.92 -2.00 1.68
C ALA A 94 -7.04 -3.12 0.62
N VAL A 95 -8.22 -3.27 0.01
CA VAL A 95 -8.46 -4.30 -1.03
C VAL A 95 -7.57 -4.09 -2.25
N GLN A 96 -7.40 -2.84 -2.70
CA GLN A 96 -6.49 -2.54 -3.80
C GLN A 96 -5.03 -2.82 -3.42
N ALA A 97 -4.59 -2.45 -2.21
CA ALA A 97 -3.25 -2.76 -1.74
C ALA A 97 -2.97 -4.27 -1.71
N LEU A 98 -3.94 -5.06 -1.24
CA LEU A 98 -3.89 -6.53 -1.27
C LEU A 98 -3.78 -7.07 -2.71
N ALA A 99 -4.54 -6.51 -3.65
CA ALA A 99 -4.52 -6.92 -5.06
C ALA A 99 -3.17 -6.63 -5.74
N HIS A 100 -2.59 -5.45 -5.52
CA HIS A 100 -1.26 -5.11 -6.03
C HIS A 100 -0.17 -5.99 -5.42
N TRP A 101 -0.24 -6.22 -4.11
CA TRP A 101 0.69 -7.12 -3.43
C TRP A 101 0.60 -8.56 -3.96
N HIS A 102 -0.61 -9.08 -4.18
CA HIS A 102 -0.83 -10.37 -4.82
C HIS A 102 -0.21 -10.43 -6.22
N SER A 103 -0.44 -9.42 -7.06
CA SER A 103 0.12 -9.36 -8.41
C SER A 103 1.65 -9.33 -8.39
N TYR A 104 2.24 -8.57 -7.45
CA TYR A 104 3.68 -8.54 -7.24
C TYR A 104 4.23 -9.91 -6.82
N LEU A 105 3.61 -10.57 -5.82
CA LEU A 105 4.04 -11.90 -5.36
C LEU A 105 4.00 -12.96 -6.47
N ASN A 106 2.97 -12.89 -7.33
CA ASN A 106 2.75 -13.89 -8.37
C ASN A 106 3.63 -13.67 -9.61
N GLN A 107 3.91 -12.41 -9.95
CA GLN A 107 4.49 -12.07 -11.26
C GLN A 107 5.82 -11.29 -11.17
N ASN A 108 6.26 -10.95 -9.97
CA ASN A 108 7.40 -10.08 -9.69
C ASN A 108 7.36 -8.76 -10.49
N ARG A 109 6.15 -8.22 -10.69
CA ARG A 109 5.93 -6.98 -11.45
C ARG A 109 6.19 -5.77 -10.56
N ARG A 110 7.33 -5.11 -10.76
CA ARG A 110 7.68 -3.86 -10.04
C ARG A 110 6.66 -2.74 -10.22
N GLY A 111 5.92 -2.72 -11.33
CA GLY A 111 4.84 -1.75 -11.54
C GLY A 111 3.76 -1.80 -10.45
N GLU A 112 3.53 -2.97 -9.85
CA GLU A 112 2.57 -3.11 -8.75
C GLU A 112 3.07 -2.42 -7.47
N LEU A 113 4.38 -2.30 -7.29
CA LEU A 113 4.96 -1.55 -6.18
C LEU A 113 4.84 -0.04 -6.40
N TYR A 114 4.81 0.41 -7.67
CA TYR A 114 4.51 1.79 -8.00
C TYR A 114 3.07 2.13 -7.63
N GLU A 115 2.13 1.26 -7.98
CA GLU A 115 0.72 1.38 -7.59
C GLU A 115 0.52 1.42 -6.06
N LEU A 116 1.31 0.66 -5.29
CA LEU A 116 1.32 0.76 -3.82
C LEU A 116 1.90 2.07 -3.32
N ALA A 117 2.94 2.60 -3.96
CA ALA A 117 3.55 3.87 -3.59
C ALA A 117 2.58 5.04 -3.77
N ILE A 118 1.88 5.07 -4.92
CA ILE A 118 0.89 6.11 -5.22
C ILE A 118 -0.28 6.05 -4.24
N ARG A 119 -0.81 4.86 -3.95
CA ARG A 119 -1.89 4.72 -2.95
C ARG A 119 -1.47 5.17 -1.55
N SER A 120 -0.24 4.89 -1.14
CA SER A 120 0.29 5.35 0.15
C SER A 120 0.36 6.87 0.27
N ILE A 121 0.50 7.55 -0.87
CA ILE A 121 0.50 9.00 -0.97
C ILE A 121 -0.93 9.55 -1.01
N GLU A 122 -1.79 8.95 -1.83
CA GLU A 122 -3.21 9.32 -1.94
C GLU A 122 -3.97 9.14 -0.61
N ASP A 123 -3.59 8.13 0.18
CA ASP A 123 -4.10 7.91 1.55
C ASP A 123 -3.85 9.13 2.45
N ILE A 124 -2.66 9.74 2.38
CA ILE A 124 -2.37 10.98 3.12
C ILE A 124 -3.03 12.19 2.48
N ASP A 125 -3.05 12.28 1.15
CA ASP A 125 -3.71 13.37 0.44
C ASP A 125 -5.20 13.46 0.81
N HIS A 126 -5.87 12.31 0.98
CA HIS A 126 -7.25 12.26 1.43
C HIS A 126 -7.44 12.88 2.83
N GLU A 127 -6.45 12.73 3.73
CA GLU A 127 -6.50 13.28 5.09
C GLU A 127 -6.18 14.78 5.14
N VAL A 128 -5.22 15.25 4.35
CA VAL A 128 -4.69 16.63 4.44
C VAL A 128 -5.08 17.56 3.29
N SER A 129 -5.71 17.02 2.23
CA SER A 129 -6.13 17.72 1.02
C SER A 129 -5.01 18.58 0.42
N ALA A 130 -3.97 17.93 -0.12
CA ALA A 130 -2.78 18.60 -0.62
C ALA A 130 -3.06 19.54 -1.80
N ASP A 131 -2.20 20.54 -1.96
CA ASP A 131 -2.26 21.47 -3.08
C ASP A 131 -1.66 20.81 -4.33
N LEU A 132 -2.42 20.71 -5.42
CA LEU A 132 -1.96 20.11 -6.67
C LEU A 132 -0.79 20.87 -7.31
N ASP A 133 -0.65 22.17 -7.03
CA ASP A 133 0.46 22.99 -7.52
C ASP A 133 1.73 22.85 -6.66
N ASP A 134 1.58 22.44 -5.39
CA ASP A 134 2.69 22.07 -4.51
C ASP A 134 2.33 20.92 -3.55
N PHE A 135 2.38 19.71 -4.10
CA PHE A 135 1.86 18.51 -3.45
C PHE A 135 2.64 18.10 -2.20
N LEU A 136 3.85 18.64 -2.02
CA LEU A 136 4.71 18.41 -0.85
C LEU A 136 4.70 19.57 0.14
N ALA A 137 3.76 20.52 0.01
CA ALA A 137 3.69 21.69 0.88
C ALA A 137 3.36 21.33 2.33
N THR A 138 2.58 20.27 2.55
CA THR A 138 2.25 19.81 3.91
C THR A 138 3.36 18.91 4.46
N PRO A 139 3.66 19.01 5.77
CA PRO A 139 4.65 18.14 6.41
C PRO A 139 4.35 16.64 6.24
N GLU A 140 3.08 16.26 6.22
CA GLU A 140 2.61 14.89 6.08
C GLU A 140 2.93 14.32 4.69
N MET A 141 2.65 15.07 3.63
CA MET A 141 2.96 14.67 2.26
C MET A 141 4.47 14.62 2.02
N ALA A 142 5.20 15.62 2.52
CA ALA A 142 6.65 15.63 2.46
C ALA A 142 7.27 14.44 3.21
N ALA A 143 6.75 14.11 4.40
CA ALA A 143 7.22 12.97 5.19
C ALA A 143 6.97 11.64 4.48
N GLU A 144 5.84 11.49 3.80
CA GLU A 144 5.55 10.26 3.06
C GLU A 144 6.45 10.10 1.84
N TYR A 145 6.64 11.17 1.07
CA TYR A 145 7.57 11.16 -0.05
C TYR A 145 9.01 10.86 0.40
N GLU A 146 9.48 11.44 1.51
CA GLU A 146 10.79 11.15 2.07
C GLU A 146 10.92 9.71 2.57
N ARG A 147 9.84 9.11 3.12
CA ARG A 147 9.81 7.68 3.47
C ARG A 147 10.07 6.82 2.23
N ILE A 148 9.36 7.09 1.13
CA ILE A 148 9.49 6.37 -0.14
C ILE A 148 10.92 6.52 -0.68
N ARG A 149 11.46 7.75 -0.72
CA ARG A 149 12.85 8.00 -1.13
C ARG A 149 13.86 7.23 -0.29
N ARG A 150 13.68 7.18 1.02
CA ARG A 150 14.61 6.51 1.94
C ARG A 150 14.63 5.00 1.77
N LEU A 151 13.48 4.38 1.49
CA LEU A 151 13.37 2.94 1.30
C LEU A 151 13.86 2.47 -0.07
N LEU A 152 13.71 3.29 -1.11
CA LEU A 152 14.07 2.94 -2.48
C LEU A 152 15.41 3.56 -2.93
N GLY A 153 15.91 4.55 -2.20
CA GLY A 153 17.13 5.27 -2.54
C GLY A 153 18.41 4.48 -2.25
N PRO A 154 19.54 4.85 -2.87
CA PRO A 154 20.83 4.16 -2.76
C PRO A 154 21.47 4.14 -1.35
N GLY A 155 20.76 4.65 -0.32
CA GLY A 155 21.17 4.68 1.08
C GLY A 155 20.26 3.90 2.05
N ALA A 156 19.22 3.19 1.57
CA ALA A 156 18.29 2.41 2.42
C ALA A 156 19.02 1.44 3.38
N ARG A 157 20.21 0.99 2.99
CA ARG A 157 21.09 0.10 3.75
C ARG A 157 21.88 0.76 4.89
N GLN A 158 22.12 2.08 4.87
CA GLN A 158 22.99 2.76 5.86
C GLN A 158 22.30 3.04 7.19
N GLU A 159 20.96 3.12 7.23
CA GLU A 159 20.20 3.28 8.48
C GLU A 159 19.85 1.94 9.16
N ARG A 160 19.94 0.82 8.44
CA ARG A 160 19.75 -0.55 8.97
C ARG A 160 21.09 -1.21 9.33
N GLY A 161 21.98 -0.49 10.00
CA GLY A 161 23.29 -0.98 10.39
C GLY A 161 23.22 -2.23 11.29
N PRO A 162 24.23 -3.13 11.25
CA PRO A 162 24.21 -4.38 12.00
C PRO A 162 24.29 -4.09 13.50
N LEU A 163 23.37 -4.66 14.28
CA LEU A 163 23.57 -4.86 15.71
C LEU A 163 24.83 -5.72 15.87
N SER A 164 25.95 -5.06 16.15
CA SER A 164 27.20 -5.73 16.46
C SER A 164 27.05 -6.39 17.83
N ALA A 165 27.30 -7.70 17.86
CA ALA A 165 27.30 -8.56 19.04
C ALA A 165 28.43 -8.24 20.01
#